data_AF-X0WXY4-F1
#
_entry.id   AF-X0WXY4-F1
#
_cell.length_a   1.000
_cell.length_b   1.000
_cell.length_c   1.000
_cell.angle_alpha   90.00
_cell.angle_beta   90.00
_cell.angle_gamma   90.00
#
_symmetry.space_group_name_H-M   'P 1'
#
loop_
_entity.id
_entity.type
_entity.pdbx_description
1 polymer ?
#
loop_
_entity_poly.entity_id
_entity_poly.type
_entity_poly.pdbx_seq_one_letter_code
_entity_poly.pdbx_strand_id
1 'polypeptide(L)'
;MKLYCHIELTDTGFAPNPFWGFLTLAGCKPAIRRTADIGDWSIGLSSSREGHRIIYCMEVDEIMSFGDYYNDERFKKKIPIMDSRKGIYRRGDNIYPKIDGKYSTQLPSRHSNKNRSKNIRHKNRDLGGRHVLISEYFYYFGINMIDNPFKFLTVGRGHTSKFSEDQIEKV
;
A
#
# COMPACT_ATOMS: atom_id res chain seq x y z
N MET A 1 11.86 0.30 -15.45
CA MET A 1 11.27 0.90 -14.23
C MET A 1 10.01 1.69 -14.60
N LYS A 2 8.90 1.48 -13.89
CA LYS A 2 7.65 2.25 -14.01
C LYS A 2 7.47 3.13 -12.78
N LEU A 3 6.87 4.31 -12.97
CA LEU A 3 6.48 5.20 -11.89
C LEU A 3 4.96 5.27 -11.78
N TYR A 4 4.43 4.76 -10.67
CA TYR A 4 3.02 4.81 -10.33
C TYR A 4 2.73 6.01 -9.44
N CYS A 5 1.94 6.96 -9.94
CA CYS A 5 1.49 8.12 -9.16
C CYS A 5 -0.01 8.03 -8.91
N HIS A 6 -0.43 8.21 -7.67
CA HIS A 6 -1.85 8.13 -7.34
C HIS A 6 -2.22 9.01 -6.16
N ILE A 7 -3.49 9.41 -6.12
CA ILE A 7 -4.02 10.16 -5.00
C ILE A 7 -4.29 9.23 -3.81
N GLU A 8 -3.75 9.58 -2.64
CA GLU A 8 -4.14 9.06 -1.34
C GLU A 8 -5.08 10.05 -0.65
N LEU A 9 -6.38 9.75 -0.71
CA LEU A 9 -7.41 10.60 -0.12
C LEU A 9 -7.42 10.56 1.41
N THR A 10 -7.00 9.44 1.99
CA THR A 10 -6.98 9.29 3.44
C THR A 10 -5.92 8.29 3.80
N ASP A 11 -4.87 8.77 4.45
CA ASP A 11 -3.83 7.91 4.99
C ASP A 11 -4.17 7.55 6.44
N THR A 12 -4.45 6.26 6.65
CA THR A 12 -4.71 5.70 7.98
C THR A 12 -3.57 4.80 8.46
N GLY A 13 -2.44 4.76 7.74
CA GLY A 13 -1.35 3.81 7.98
C GLY A 13 -1.75 2.35 7.74
N PHE A 14 -2.85 2.10 7.04
CA PHE A 14 -3.30 0.75 6.66
C PHE A 14 -2.75 0.33 5.29
N ALA A 15 -2.84 1.16 4.27
CA ALA A 15 -2.22 0.90 2.97
C ALA A 15 -2.08 2.25 2.26
N PRO A 16 -0.90 2.88 2.27
CA PRO A 16 0.40 2.34 2.73
C PRO A 16 0.45 2.05 4.25
N ASN A 17 1.11 0.95 4.64
CA ASN A 17 1.46 0.65 6.03
C ASN A 17 2.98 0.73 6.22
N PRO A 18 3.52 1.84 6.76
CA PRO A 18 4.97 2.15 6.80
C PRO A 18 5.68 1.63 8.06
N PHE A 19 5.04 0.74 8.82
CA PHE A 19 5.46 0.40 10.16
C PHE A 19 6.37 -0.82 10.20
N TRP A 20 7.19 -0.90 11.26
CA TRP A 20 8.08 -2.03 11.55
C TRP A 20 9.16 -2.28 10.48
N GLY A 21 9.67 -1.21 9.88
CA GLY A 21 10.79 -1.29 8.94
C GLY A 21 10.41 -1.57 7.50
N PHE A 22 9.11 -1.76 7.20
CA PHE A 22 8.63 -2.00 5.85
C PHE A 22 7.45 -1.10 5.52
N LEU A 23 7.40 -0.62 4.28
CA LEU A 23 6.18 -0.06 3.71
C LEU A 23 5.50 -1.11 2.84
N THR A 24 4.26 -1.43 3.20
CA THR A 24 3.47 -2.44 2.51
C THR A 24 2.22 -1.83 1.89
N LEU A 25 1.87 -2.34 0.71
CA LEU A 25 0.57 -2.13 0.06
C LEU A 25 -0.16 -3.47 0.00
N ALA A 26 -0.75 -3.89 1.12
CA ALA A 26 -1.58 -5.10 1.17
C ALA A 26 -3.07 -4.82 0.87
N GLY A 27 -3.48 -3.55 0.88
CA GLY A 27 -4.83 -3.12 0.53
C GLY A 27 -4.83 -1.99 -0.47
N CYS A 28 -6.02 -1.54 -0.87
CA CYS A 28 -6.17 -0.41 -1.81
C CYS A 28 -5.45 -0.66 -3.15
N LYS A 29 -5.43 0.36 -4.02
CA LYS A 29 -4.72 0.43 -5.32
C LYS A 29 -4.54 -0.91 -6.08
N PRO A 30 -5.62 -1.69 -6.32
CA PRO A 30 -5.49 -3.05 -6.85
C PRO A 30 -4.93 -3.10 -8.27
N ALA A 31 -5.06 -2.03 -9.06
CA ALA A 31 -4.46 -1.97 -10.40
C ALA A 31 -2.93 -1.91 -10.37
N ILE A 32 -2.35 -1.16 -9.42
CA ILE A 32 -0.90 -1.05 -9.25
C ILE A 32 -0.36 -2.40 -8.76
N ARG A 33 -0.96 -2.95 -7.71
CA ARG A 33 -0.55 -4.23 -7.10
C ARG A 33 -0.60 -5.43 -8.05
N ARG A 34 -1.39 -5.37 -9.12
CA ARG A 34 -1.45 -6.40 -10.15
C ARG A 34 -0.37 -6.29 -11.23
N THR A 35 0.26 -5.13 -11.39
CA THR A 35 1.05 -4.82 -12.60
C THR A 35 2.43 -4.25 -12.30
N ALA A 36 2.70 -3.86 -11.05
CA ALA A 36 4.01 -3.43 -10.61
C ALA A 36 4.96 -4.63 -10.61
N ASP A 37 6.20 -4.38 -11.02
CA ASP A 37 7.33 -5.31 -10.95
C ASP A 37 8.35 -4.84 -9.92
N ILE A 38 9.28 -5.71 -9.53
CA ILE A 38 10.40 -5.33 -8.65
C ILE A 38 11.21 -4.20 -9.31
N GLY A 39 11.58 -3.19 -8.52
CA GLY A 39 12.26 -1.97 -8.98
C GLY A 39 11.32 -0.88 -9.51
N ASP A 40 10.00 -1.12 -9.60
CA ASP A 40 9.04 -0.06 -9.91
C ASP A 40 8.80 0.84 -8.69
N TRP A 41 8.46 2.11 -8.92
CA TRP A 41 8.19 3.08 -7.86
C TRP A 41 6.71 3.40 -7.71
N SER A 42 6.24 3.55 -6.46
CA SER A 42 4.87 3.94 -6.15
C SER A 42 4.88 5.17 -5.23
N ILE A 43 4.25 6.25 -5.71
CA ILE A 43 4.15 7.53 -5.03
C ILE A 43 2.69 7.85 -4.71
N GLY A 44 2.41 8.01 -3.42
CA GLY A 44 1.13 8.51 -2.92
C GLY A 44 1.16 10.02 -2.79
N LEU A 45 0.21 10.69 -3.43
CA LEU A 45 0.08 12.14 -3.47
C LEU A 45 -1.21 12.58 -2.76
N SER A 46 -1.18 13.74 -2.12
CA SER A 46 -2.38 14.37 -1.56
C SER A 46 -3.33 14.81 -2.67
N SER A 47 -4.52 15.28 -2.27
CA SER A 47 -5.50 15.77 -3.23
C SER A 47 -5.01 17.01 -4.00
N SER A 48 -5.65 17.33 -5.13
CA SER A 48 -5.36 18.57 -5.86
C SER A 48 -5.58 19.83 -5.02
N ARG A 49 -6.53 19.79 -4.09
CA ARG A 49 -6.80 20.87 -3.13
C ARG A 49 -5.64 21.10 -2.16
N GLU A 50 -4.85 20.08 -1.92
CA GLU A 50 -3.67 20.10 -1.04
C GLU A 50 -2.37 20.20 -1.84
N GLY A 51 -2.44 20.48 -3.15
CA GLY A 51 -1.28 20.72 -4.00
C GLY A 51 -0.54 19.47 -4.49
N HIS A 52 -1.17 18.29 -4.46
CA HIS A 52 -0.52 17.02 -4.85
C HIS A 52 0.81 16.78 -4.13
N ARG A 53 0.87 17.09 -2.83
CA ARG A 53 2.05 16.89 -1.98
C ARG A 53 2.32 15.41 -1.78
N ILE A 54 3.57 15.02 -1.66
CA ILE A 54 3.96 13.62 -1.49
C ILE A 54 3.68 13.19 -0.05
N ILE A 55 2.90 12.12 0.08
CA ILE A 55 2.61 11.44 1.35
C ILE A 55 3.64 10.32 1.58
N TYR A 56 3.96 9.57 0.53
CA TYR A 56 4.97 8.52 0.58
C TYR A 56 5.53 8.21 -0.81
N CYS A 57 6.73 7.62 -0.82
CA CYS A 57 7.35 6.99 -1.98
C CYS A 57 7.89 5.63 -1.56
N MET A 58 7.73 4.60 -2.39
CA MET A 58 8.34 3.29 -2.18
C MET A 58 8.89 2.75 -3.48
N GLU A 59 10.05 2.12 -3.43
CA GLU A 59 10.51 1.17 -4.45
C GLU A 59 9.94 -0.22 -4.14
N VAL A 60 9.46 -0.94 -5.15
CA VAL A 60 8.96 -2.30 -4.96
C VAL A 60 10.15 -3.24 -4.84
N ASP A 61 10.51 -3.62 -3.62
CA ASP A 61 11.61 -4.54 -3.34
C ASP A 61 11.16 -6.00 -3.42
N GLU A 62 9.91 -6.28 -3.02
CA GLU A 62 9.36 -7.64 -2.98
C GLU A 62 7.87 -7.65 -3.32
N ILE A 63 7.41 -8.72 -3.97
CA ILE A 63 6.01 -8.98 -4.33
C ILE A 63 5.61 -10.35 -3.78
N MET A 64 4.62 -10.37 -2.90
CA MET A 64 4.13 -11.60 -2.26
C MET A 64 2.66 -11.87 -2.57
N SER A 65 2.24 -13.13 -2.50
CA SER A 65 0.82 -13.43 -2.34
C SER A 65 0.36 -13.03 -0.94
N PHE A 66 -0.94 -12.77 -0.76
CA PHE A 66 -1.50 -12.51 0.57
C PHE A 66 -1.24 -13.64 1.57
N GLY A 67 -1.25 -14.90 1.11
CA GLY A 67 -1.01 -16.06 1.97
C GLY A 67 0.43 -16.11 2.46
N ASP A 68 1.39 -15.88 1.57
CA ASP A 68 2.81 -15.87 1.93
C ASP A 68 3.10 -14.70 2.87
N TYR A 69 2.56 -13.52 2.56
CA TYR A 69 2.63 -12.34 3.43
C TYR A 69 2.05 -12.59 4.83
N TYR A 70 0.93 -13.33 4.93
CA TYR A 70 0.33 -13.69 6.22
C TYR A 70 1.19 -14.67 7.01
N ASN A 71 1.82 -15.61 6.32
CA ASN A 71 2.58 -16.69 6.95
C ASN A 71 4.01 -16.29 7.31
N ASP A 72 4.59 -15.32 6.63
CA ASP A 72 5.94 -14.83 6.88
C ASP A 72 6.08 -14.15 8.27
N GLU A 73 7.13 -14.55 8.99
CA GLU A 73 7.42 -14.07 10.34
C GLU A 73 7.75 -12.56 10.38
N ARG A 74 8.32 -12.00 9.31
CA ARG A 74 8.62 -10.56 9.18
C ARG A 74 7.38 -9.70 9.37
N PHE A 75 6.21 -10.19 8.95
CA PHE A 75 4.98 -9.40 8.85
C PHE A 75 3.92 -9.76 9.88
N LYS A 76 4.23 -10.58 10.89
CA LYS A 76 3.28 -10.90 11.98
C LYS A 76 2.83 -9.68 12.76
N LYS A 77 3.73 -8.71 12.97
CA LYS A 77 3.39 -7.43 13.64
C LYS A 77 2.41 -6.58 12.82
N LYS A 78 2.27 -6.84 11.51
CA LYS A 78 1.31 -6.19 10.62
C LYS A 78 -0.06 -6.86 10.64
N ILE A 79 -0.29 -7.92 11.43
CA ILE A 79 -1.64 -8.42 11.71
C ILE A 79 -2.30 -7.50 12.74
N PRO A 80 -3.49 -6.93 12.47
CA PRO A 80 -4.08 -5.94 13.35
C PRO A 80 -4.58 -6.53 14.67
N ILE A 81 -4.28 -5.84 15.76
CA ILE A 81 -4.81 -6.10 17.10
C ILE A 81 -5.74 -4.93 17.45
N MET A 82 -7.03 -5.07 17.11
CA MET A 82 -7.99 -3.95 17.15
C MET A 82 -8.21 -3.35 18.54
N ASP A 83 -8.01 -4.14 19.60
CA ASP A 83 -8.15 -3.71 20.99
C ASP A 83 -6.83 -3.26 21.64
N SER A 84 -5.74 -3.22 20.88
CA SER A 84 -4.46 -2.73 21.39
C SER A 84 -4.56 -1.27 21.79
N ARG A 85 -3.98 -0.89 22.94
CA ARG A 85 -3.85 0.51 23.37
C ARG A 85 -2.93 1.31 22.44
N LYS A 86 -1.89 0.66 21.90
CA LYS A 86 -0.91 1.27 21.00
C LYS A 86 -1.47 1.34 19.58
N GLY A 87 -1.67 2.56 19.07
CA GLY A 87 -2.35 2.81 17.81
C GLY A 87 -1.74 2.12 16.59
N ILE A 88 -0.42 1.95 16.56
CA ILE A 88 0.30 1.28 15.47
C ILE A 88 -0.20 -0.15 15.21
N TYR A 89 -0.49 -0.92 16.27
CA TYR A 89 -0.97 -2.30 16.15
C TYR A 89 -2.42 -2.40 15.65
N ARG A 90 -3.20 -1.32 15.72
CA ARG A 90 -4.56 -1.27 15.15
C ARG A 90 -4.56 -0.99 13.64
N ARG A 91 -3.40 -0.66 13.06
CA ARG A 91 -3.26 -0.25 11.65
C ARG A 91 -2.73 -1.36 10.74
N GLY A 92 -2.50 -2.55 11.28
CA GLY A 92 -2.02 -3.71 10.52
C GLY A 92 -2.85 -4.01 9.27
N ASP A 93 -2.16 -4.30 8.18
CA ASP A 93 -2.72 -4.54 6.84
C ASP A 93 -2.67 -6.02 6.41
N ASN A 94 -2.08 -6.87 7.24
CA ASN A 94 -2.00 -8.31 7.06
C ASN A 94 -3.27 -9.00 7.57
N ILE A 95 -4.33 -8.95 6.77
CA ILE A 95 -5.71 -9.27 7.22
C ILE A 95 -6.36 -10.47 6.53
N TYR A 96 -5.63 -11.16 5.63
CA TYR A 96 -6.17 -12.24 4.80
C TYR A 96 -5.38 -13.54 4.98
N PRO A 97 -5.62 -14.30 6.07
CA PRO A 97 -5.10 -15.65 6.18
C PRO A 97 -5.58 -16.53 5.02
N LYS A 98 -4.70 -17.41 4.54
CA LYS A 98 -5.04 -18.46 3.58
C LYS A 98 -5.25 -19.76 4.36
N ILE A 99 -6.51 -20.14 4.55
CA ILE A 99 -6.90 -21.38 5.25
C ILE A 99 -7.41 -22.36 4.20
N ASP A 100 -6.88 -23.59 4.20
CA ASP A 100 -7.22 -24.64 3.21
C ASP A 100 -7.11 -24.16 1.76
N GLY A 101 -6.06 -23.39 1.47
CA GLY A 101 -5.82 -22.82 0.14
C GLY A 101 -6.73 -21.65 -0.24
N LYS A 102 -7.68 -21.23 0.63
CA LYS A 102 -8.67 -20.18 0.34
C LYS A 102 -8.53 -18.99 1.29
N TYR A 103 -8.72 -17.77 0.77
CA TYR A 103 -8.88 -16.56 1.57
C TYR A 103 -10.31 -16.47 2.11
N SER A 104 -10.70 -17.40 2.98
CA SER A 104 -12.06 -17.50 3.51
C SER A 104 -12.42 -16.35 4.46
N THR A 105 -11.45 -15.88 5.25
CA THR A 105 -11.69 -14.92 6.34
C THR A 105 -10.97 -13.58 6.12
N GLN A 106 -11.66 -12.49 6.43
CA GLN A 106 -11.07 -11.15 6.59
C GLN A 106 -10.98 -10.88 8.09
N LEU A 107 -9.78 -10.62 8.61
CA LEU A 107 -9.60 -10.26 10.01
C LEU A 107 -10.18 -8.86 10.32
N PRO A 108 -10.67 -8.63 11.55
CA PRO A 108 -11.05 -7.30 12.02
C PRO A 108 -9.96 -6.25 11.77
N SER A 109 -10.29 -5.20 11.03
CA SER A 109 -9.33 -4.20 10.56
C SER A 109 -10.00 -2.89 10.14
N ARG A 110 -9.22 -1.95 9.59
CA ARG A 110 -9.72 -0.73 8.96
C ARG A 110 -10.59 -0.98 7.73
N HIS A 111 -10.46 -2.14 7.11
CA HIS A 111 -11.28 -2.55 5.97
C HIS A 111 -12.51 -3.38 6.36
N SER A 112 -12.74 -3.62 7.65
CA SER A 112 -13.98 -4.23 8.16
C SER A 112 -15.13 -3.21 8.29
N ASN A 113 -16.34 -3.70 8.54
CA ASN A 113 -17.47 -2.85 8.93
C ASN A 113 -17.25 -2.26 10.33
N LYS A 114 -18.06 -1.24 10.71
CA LYS A 114 -17.97 -0.59 12.04
C LYS A 114 -18.09 -1.58 13.21
N ASN A 115 -18.92 -2.62 13.06
CA ASN A 115 -19.07 -3.70 14.03
C ASN A 115 -17.99 -4.80 13.91
N ARG A 116 -16.88 -4.54 13.20
CA ARG A 116 -15.76 -5.45 12.95
C ARG A 116 -16.08 -6.69 12.10
N SER A 117 -17.29 -6.82 11.58
CA SER A 117 -17.63 -7.89 10.63
C SER A 117 -16.96 -7.68 9.27
N LYS A 118 -16.85 -8.77 8.49
CA LYS A 118 -16.28 -8.74 7.14
C LYS A 118 -17.00 -7.74 6.23
N ASN A 119 -16.25 -6.94 5.49
CA ASN A 119 -16.79 -6.09 4.44
C ASN A 119 -16.48 -6.73 3.08
N ILE A 120 -17.50 -7.32 2.44
CA ILE A 120 -17.30 -8.09 1.20
C ILE A 120 -16.76 -7.23 0.06
N ARG A 121 -17.16 -5.95 -0.01
CA ARG A 121 -16.71 -5.02 -1.04
C ARG A 121 -15.22 -4.73 -0.90
N HIS A 122 -14.76 -4.43 0.32
CA HIS A 122 -13.34 -4.22 0.58
C HIS A 122 -12.54 -5.50 0.38
N LYS A 123 -13.04 -6.65 0.86
CA LYS A 123 -12.42 -7.95 0.63
C LYS A 123 -12.19 -8.23 -0.85
N ASN A 124 -13.22 -8.10 -1.68
CA ASN A 124 -13.12 -8.36 -3.11
C ASN A 124 -12.16 -7.37 -3.79
N ARG A 125 -12.17 -6.10 -3.38
CA ARG A 125 -11.26 -5.08 -3.92
C ARG A 125 -9.80 -5.37 -3.54
N ASP A 126 -9.55 -5.75 -2.29
CA ASP A 126 -8.21 -6.04 -1.80
C ASP A 126 -7.64 -7.29 -2.47
N LEU A 127 -8.38 -8.41 -2.43
CA LEU A 127 -7.94 -9.66 -3.04
C LEU A 127 -7.84 -9.56 -4.57
N GLY A 128 -8.66 -8.70 -5.20
CA GLY A 128 -8.53 -8.36 -6.62
C GLY A 128 -7.23 -7.66 -7.00
N GLY A 129 -6.46 -7.17 -6.02
CA GLY A 129 -5.08 -6.69 -6.22
C GLY A 129 -4.06 -7.81 -6.42
N ARG A 130 -4.42 -9.06 -6.11
CA ARG A 130 -3.63 -10.30 -6.20
C ARG A 130 -2.38 -10.38 -5.31
N HIS A 131 -1.63 -9.29 -5.23
CA HIS A 131 -0.34 -9.26 -4.55
C HIS A 131 -0.29 -8.18 -3.46
N VAL A 132 0.66 -8.38 -2.54
CA VAL A 132 1.14 -7.38 -1.59
C VAL A 132 2.47 -6.87 -2.14
N LEU A 133 2.61 -5.55 -2.27
CA LEU A 133 3.89 -4.92 -2.61
C LEU A 133 4.59 -4.52 -1.32
N ILE A 134 5.89 -4.78 -1.23
CA ILE A 134 6.69 -4.60 -0.03
C ILE A 134 7.93 -3.78 -0.40
N SER A 135 8.29 -2.87 0.49
CA SER A 135 9.47 -2.03 0.36
C SER A 135 10.20 -1.91 1.70
N GLU A 136 11.50 -2.13 1.66
CA GLU A 136 12.48 -1.73 2.66
C GLU A 136 13.05 -0.35 2.32
N TYR A 137 13.10 0.02 1.02
CA TYR A 137 13.53 1.33 0.56
C TYR A 137 12.35 2.28 0.28
N PHE A 138 11.89 2.96 1.34
CA PHE A 138 10.76 3.87 1.28
C PHE A 138 10.94 5.16 2.08
N TYR A 139 10.15 6.16 1.72
CA TYR A 139 10.00 7.41 2.44
C TYR A 139 8.52 7.61 2.78
N TYR A 140 8.21 7.91 4.04
CA TYR A 140 6.85 8.13 4.50
C TYR A 140 6.75 9.40 5.33
N PHE A 141 5.98 10.36 4.82
CA PHE A 141 5.78 11.68 5.43
C PHE A 141 4.43 11.80 6.14
N GLY A 142 3.48 10.91 5.81
CA GLY A 142 2.14 10.90 6.40
C GLY A 142 1.47 12.27 6.27
N ILE A 143 0.93 12.79 7.38
CA ILE A 143 0.23 14.09 7.42
C ILE A 143 1.15 15.29 7.18
N ASN A 144 2.45 15.18 7.45
CA ASN A 144 3.36 16.29 7.25
C ASN A 144 3.46 16.61 5.76
N MET A 145 3.50 15.56 4.94
CA MET A 145 3.68 15.60 3.49
C MET A 145 4.92 16.41 3.09
N ILE A 146 5.32 16.35 1.82
CA ILE A 146 6.32 17.28 1.28
C ILE A 146 5.84 17.84 -0.06
N ASP A 147 6.30 19.03 -0.41
CA ASP A 147 5.98 19.62 -1.70
C ASP A 147 6.48 18.70 -2.81
N ASN A 148 5.63 18.46 -3.80
CA ASN A 148 5.99 17.62 -4.94
C ASN A 148 6.89 18.42 -5.89
N PRO A 149 8.19 18.07 -6.01
CA PRO A 149 9.08 18.78 -6.92
C PRO A 149 8.79 18.43 -8.39
N PHE A 150 8.06 17.35 -8.65
CA PHE A 150 7.80 16.81 -9.97
C PHE A 150 6.46 17.31 -10.53
N LYS A 151 6.44 18.57 -10.97
CA LYS A 151 5.24 19.21 -11.53
C LYS A 151 4.71 18.54 -12.82
N PHE A 152 5.53 17.70 -13.46
CA PHE A 152 5.15 16.93 -14.64
C PHE A 152 4.40 15.63 -14.31
N LEU A 153 4.30 15.24 -13.04
CA LEU A 153 3.56 14.02 -12.67
C LEU A 153 2.07 14.25 -12.89
N THR A 154 1.57 13.74 -14.01
CA THR A 154 0.14 13.65 -14.27
C THR A 154 -0.50 12.72 -13.25
N VAL A 155 -1.50 13.21 -12.53
CA VAL A 155 -2.21 12.46 -11.50
C VAL A 155 -3.59 12.04 -12.00
N GLY A 156 -3.86 10.74 -11.93
CA GLY A 156 -5.12 10.15 -12.35
C GLY A 156 -5.30 8.76 -11.73
N ARG A 157 -6.54 8.25 -11.67
CA ARG A 157 -6.79 6.90 -11.15
C ARG A 157 -6.12 5.86 -12.06
N GLY A 158 -5.10 5.17 -11.55
CA GLY A 158 -4.37 4.17 -12.33
C GLY A 158 -3.43 4.76 -13.38
N HIS A 159 -3.15 6.07 -13.32
CA HIS A 159 -2.16 6.69 -14.19
C HIS A 159 -0.78 6.10 -13.86
N THR A 160 -0.04 5.75 -14.91
CA THR A 160 1.32 5.22 -14.81
C THR A 160 2.18 6.00 -15.77
N SER A 161 3.26 6.58 -15.29
CA SER A 161 4.29 7.17 -16.15
C SER A 161 5.31 6.09 -16.46
N LYS A 162 5.50 5.80 -17.75
CA LYS A 162 6.56 4.91 -18.23
C LYS A 162 7.66 5.81 -18.78
N PHE A 163 8.82 5.80 -18.14
CA PHE A 163 10.00 6.52 -18.61
C PHE A 163 10.95 5.52 -19.28
N SER A 164 11.59 5.91 -20.39
CA SER A 164 12.67 5.12 -21.00
C SER A 164 13.93 5.17 -20.15
N GLU A 165 14.87 4.24 -20.36
CA GLU A 165 16.17 4.25 -19.66
C GLU A 165 16.92 5.57 -19.86
N ASP A 166 16.89 6.11 -21.10
CA ASP A 166 17.46 7.43 -21.44
C ASP A 166 16.86 8.59 -20.63
N GLN A 167 15.61 8.46 -20.18
CA GLN A 167 14.96 9.47 -19.33
C GLN A 167 15.29 9.30 -17.84
N ILE A 168 15.84 8.15 -17.46
CA ILE A 168 16.18 7.75 -16.08
C ILE A 168 17.70 7.85 -15.85
N GLU A 169 18.50 8.29 -16.84
CA GLU A 169 19.94 8.43 -16.67
C GLU A 169 20.29 9.20 -15.39
N LYS A 170 21.04 8.54 -14.51
CA LYS A 170 21.65 9.17 -13.34
C LYS A 170 22.66 10.18 -13.87
N VAL A 171 22.36 11.47 -13.71
CA VAL A 171 23.38 12.51 -13.69
C VAL A 171 24.25 12.35 -12.44
#